data_AF-A0A1Y1LY77-F1
#
_entry.id   AF-A0A1Y1LY77-F1
#
_cell.length_a   1.000
_cell.length_b   1.000
_cell.length_c   1.000
_cell.angle_alpha   90.00
_cell.angle_beta   90.00
_cell.angle_gamma   90.00
#
_symmetry.space_group_name_H-M   'P 1'
#
loop_
_entity.id
_entity.type
_entity.pdbx_description
1 polymer ?
#
loop_
_entity_poly.entity_id
_entity_poly.type
_entity_poly.pdbx_seq_one_letter_code
_entity_poly.pdbx_strand_id
1 'polypeptide(L)'
;MLGWSKSYEFNDTDFSTAIRLTVELMQTPNIQIQWNYLTGVCCDSVYGGRIENIQDLGILDSYLSQYFVDEALTHRWRPLGMSNSLPSYSNFQDYINSINQLSDRDLPSYFGLPENIQQAWEKTTSMDIISYLRNLNLEKHASAALLGDDLHKKLLPFMMLWKKLNQSQDFIRIPTPTPIIQKSLMENFISEEYCYAVTVVKKIHKTFSILNKLSKGAVPIEPKYLEVANDLLLYRVRVRVSSCVFDLCNSRHPKFGKSFGTGPMIQRNT
;
A
#
# COMPACT_ATOMS: atom_id res chain seq x y z
N MET A 1 -2.44 5.91 -2.21
CA MET A 1 -3.84 5.45 -2.22
C MET A 1 -4.26 5.30 -0.77
N LEU A 2 -5.15 6.16 -0.27
CA LEU A 2 -5.46 6.26 1.16
C LEU A 2 -6.84 5.66 1.53
N GLY A 3 -7.60 5.18 0.55
CA GLY A 3 -8.93 4.57 0.77
C GLY A 3 -8.97 3.04 0.75
N TRP A 4 -8.12 2.38 -0.04
CA TRP A 4 -8.05 0.93 -0.19
C TRP A 4 -6.62 0.44 -0.03
N SER A 5 -6.42 -0.78 0.47
CA SER A 5 -5.08 -1.35 0.61
C SER A 5 -4.43 -1.71 -0.74
N LYS A 6 -5.25 -2.04 -1.75
CA LYS A 6 -4.84 -2.39 -3.11
C LYS A 6 -5.73 -1.71 -4.14
N SER A 7 -5.23 -1.62 -5.38
CA SER A 7 -6.06 -1.24 -6.52
C SER A 7 -6.92 -2.43 -6.92
N TYR A 8 -8.23 -2.33 -6.66
CA TYR A 8 -9.21 -3.33 -7.09
C TYR A 8 -9.80 -2.91 -8.45
N GLU A 9 -9.89 -3.85 -9.37
CA GLU A 9 -10.50 -3.62 -10.69
C GLU A 9 -12.00 -3.93 -10.60
N PHE A 10 -12.79 -2.91 -10.29
CA PHE A 10 -14.25 -2.94 -10.41
C PHE A 10 -14.63 -2.64 -11.87
N ASN A 11 -15.46 -3.51 -12.46
CA ASN A 11 -15.81 -3.43 -13.88
C ASN A 11 -17.29 -3.07 -14.09
N ASP A 12 -17.64 -2.59 -15.28
CA ASP A 12 -19.02 -2.26 -15.66
C ASP A 12 -19.96 -3.47 -15.59
N THR A 13 -19.41 -4.69 -15.73
CA THR A 13 -20.14 -5.94 -15.55
C THR A 13 -20.63 -6.13 -14.11
N ASP A 14 -19.84 -5.70 -13.13
CA ASP A 14 -20.20 -5.81 -11.71
C ASP A 14 -21.35 -4.85 -11.41
N PHE A 15 -21.25 -3.61 -11.93
CA PHE A 15 -22.31 -2.61 -11.82
C PHE A 15 -23.62 -3.07 -12.50
N SER A 16 -23.53 -3.59 -13.72
CA SER A 16 -24.69 -4.12 -14.45
C SER A 16 -25.35 -5.29 -13.72
N THR A 17 -24.56 -6.15 -13.07
CA THR A 17 -25.06 -7.29 -12.28
C THR A 17 -25.75 -6.80 -11.01
N ALA A 18 -25.17 -5.83 -10.28
CA ALA A 18 -25.79 -5.21 -9.11
C ALA A 18 -27.13 -4.54 -9.47
N ILE A 19 -27.22 -3.85 -10.61
CA ILE A 19 -28.47 -3.27 -11.10
C ILE A 19 -29.51 -4.36 -11.36
N ARG A 20 -29.14 -5.44 -12.06
CA ARG A 20 -30.06 -6.54 -12.37
C ARG A 20 -30.63 -7.17 -11.10
N LEU A 21 -29.77 -7.44 -10.11
CA LEU A 21 -30.18 -7.96 -8.81
C LEU A 21 -31.13 -7.02 -8.07
N THR A 22 -30.83 -5.72 -8.10
CA THR A 22 -31.70 -4.70 -7.50
C THR A 22 -33.07 -4.66 -8.17
N VAL A 23 -33.10 -4.68 -9.51
CA VAL A 23 -34.37 -4.70 -10.28
C VAL A 23 -35.18 -5.96 -10.00
N GLU A 24 -34.53 -7.13 -9.93
CA GLU A 24 -35.19 -8.41 -9.63
C GLU A 24 -35.81 -8.41 -8.22
N LEU A 25 -35.09 -7.89 -7.23
CA LEU A 25 -35.60 -7.74 -5.86
C LEU A 25 -36.78 -6.77 -5.78
N MET A 26 -36.74 -5.67 -6.54
CA MET A 26 -37.82 -4.68 -6.60
C MET A 26 -39.08 -5.20 -7.33
N GLN A 27 -38.93 -6.15 -8.25
CA GLN A 27 -40.04 -6.78 -8.97
C GLN A 27 -40.71 -7.89 -8.16
N THR A 28 -40.07 -8.36 -7.09
CA THR A 28 -40.64 -9.39 -6.21
C THR A 28 -41.80 -8.78 -5.41
N PRO A 29 -42.99 -9.44 -5.34
CA PRO A 29 -44.19 -8.90 -4.70
C PRO A 29 -44.13 -8.98 -3.16
N ASN A 30 -43.05 -8.49 -2.56
CA ASN A 30 -42.88 -8.36 -1.12
C ASN A 30 -43.24 -6.94 -0.65
N ILE A 31 -43.85 -6.86 0.54
CA ILE A 31 -44.29 -5.59 1.15
C ILE A 31 -43.08 -4.74 1.62
N GLN A 32 -41.91 -5.36 1.83
CA GLN A 32 -40.68 -4.70 2.27
C GLN A 32 -39.48 -5.17 1.45
N ILE A 33 -38.63 -4.21 1.06
CA ILE A 33 -37.39 -4.48 0.33
C ILE A 33 -36.35 -5.02 1.32
N GLN A 34 -35.77 -6.18 1.02
CA GLN A 34 -34.76 -6.82 1.87
C GLN A 34 -33.36 -6.25 1.58
N TRP A 35 -33.09 -5.04 2.06
CA TRP A 35 -31.80 -4.35 1.85
C TRP A 35 -30.59 -5.12 2.38
N ASN A 36 -30.74 -5.83 3.51
CA ASN A 36 -29.68 -6.67 4.08
C ASN A 36 -29.31 -7.83 3.14
N TYR A 37 -30.28 -8.38 2.42
CA TYR A 37 -30.03 -9.42 1.43
C TYR A 37 -29.28 -8.86 0.22
N LEU A 38 -29.72 -7.70 -0.31
CA LEU A 38 -29.02 -7.03 -1.40
C LEU A 38 -27.57 -6.67 -1.03
N THR A 39 -27.38 -6.14 0.19
CA THR A 39 -26.06 -5.80 0.74
C THR A 39 -25.18 -7.04 0.84
N GLY A 40 -25.68 -8.14 1.41
CA GLY A 40 -24.94 -9.39 1.51
C GLY A 40 -24.57 -9.98 0.14
N VAL A 41 -25.50 -10.01 -0.81
CA VAL A 41 -25.23 -10.53 -2.16
C VAL A 41 -24.22 -9.65 -2.90
N CYS A 42 -24.34 -8.33 -2.84
CA CYS A 42 -23.39 -7.41 -3.45
C CYS A 42 -22.00 -7.52 -2.78
N CYS A 43 -21.97 -7.61 -1.45
CA CYS A 43 -20.74 -7.73 -0.68
C CYS A 43 -20.03 -9.05 -0.97
N ASP A 44 -20.71 -10.20 -0.89
CA ASP A 44 -20.05 -11.51 -1.00
C ASP A 44 -19.89 -11.98 -2.45
N SER A 45 -20.92 -11.78 -3.29
CA SER A 45 -20.97 -12.38 -4.63
C SER A 45 -20.50 -11.46 -5.75
N VAL A 46 -20.74 -10.15 -5.66
CA VAL A 46 -20.42 -9.21 -6.76
C VAL A 46 -19.04 -8.61 -6.56
N TYR A 47 -18.79 -8.01 -5.39
CA TYR A 47 -17.58 -7.24 -5.12
C TYR A 47 -16.55 -8.01 -4.27
N GLY A 48 -16.99 -8.84 -3.33
CA GLY A 48 -16.14 -9.51 -2.33
C GLY A 48 -15.21 -10.57 -2.88
N GLY A 49 -15.56 -11.21 -4.00
CA GLY A 49 -14.67 -12.17 -4.68
C GLY A 49 -13.31 -11.59 -5.09
N ARG A 50 -13.18 -10.26 -5.14
CA ARG A 50 -11.93 -9.54 -5.48
C ARG A 50 -11.18 -9.03 -4.25
N ILE A 51 -11.84 -8.91 -3.11
CA ILE A 51 -11.28 -8.27 -1.92
C ILE A 51 -10.75 -9.35 -0.97
N GLU A 52 -9.44 -9.47 -0.91
CA GLU A 52 -8.76 -10.43 -0.02
C GLU A 52 -8.63 -9.90 1.43
N ASN A 53 -8.67 -8.58 1.62
CA ASN A 53 -8.39 -7.94 2.90
C ASN A 53 -9.69 -7.69 3.68
N ILE A 54 -9.73 -8.18 4.92
CA ILE A 54 -10.88 -8.05 5.84
C ILE A 54 -11.18 -6.58 6.14
N GLN A 55 -10.17 -5.71 6.23
CA GLN A 55 -10.37 -4.28 6.49
C GLN A 55 -11.05 -3.60 5.29
N ASP A 56 -10.65 -3.96 4.07
CA ASP A 56 -11.23 -3.45 2.84
C ASP A 56 -12.66 -3.97 2.65
N LEU A 57 -12.95 -5.21 3.05
CA LEU A 57 -14.32 -5.73 3.11
C LEU A 57 -15.21 -4.92 4.07
N GLY A 58 -14.67 -4.52 5.23
CA GLY A 58 -15.41 -3.64 6.16
C GLY A 58 -15.71 -2.26 5.56
N ILE A 59 -14.80 -1.71 4.76
CA ILE A 59 -15.04 -0.47 4.01
C ILE A 59 -16.15 -0.67 2.99
N LEU A 60 -16.10 -1.75 2.19
CA LEU A 60 -17.15 -2.08 1.23
C LEU A 60 -18.52 -2.21 1.89
N ASP A 61 -18.61 -2.98 2.99
CA ASP A 61 -19.85 -3.19 3.73
C ASP A 61 -20.42 -1.88 4.27
N SER A 62 -19.56 -1.00 4.79
CA SER A 62 -19.98 0.34 5.25
C SER A 62 -20.55 1.21 4.13
N TYR A 63 -19.97 1.15 2.92
CA TYR A 63 -20.50 1.85 1.76
C TYR A 63 -21.86 1.27 1.35
N LEU A 64 -21.97 -0.05 1.17
CA LEU A 64 -23.21 -0.69 0.75
C LEU A 64 -24.34 -0.44 1.76
N SER A 65 -24.07 -0.60 3.05
CA SER A 65 -25.02 -0.34 4.14
C SER A 65 -25.46 1.13 4.23
N GLN A 66 -24.68 2.06 3.70
CA GLN A 66 -25.04 3.48 3.70
C GLN A 66 -25.99 3.85 2.55
N TYR A 67 -25.85 3.20 1.39
CA TYR A 67 -26.64 3.50 0.20
C TYR A 67 -27.89 2.60 0.08
N PHE A 68 -27.85 1.36 0.57
CA PHE A 68 -28.97 0.43 0.57
C PHE A 68 -29.82 0.57 1.82
N VAL A 69 -30.55 1.67 1.91
CA VAL A 69 -31.45 1.99 3.03
C VAL A 69 -32.76 2.58 2.54
N ASP A 70 -33.85 2.37 3.29
CA ASP A 70 -35.17 2.93 2.96
C ASP A 70 -35.14 4.47 2.92
N GLU A 71 -34.31 5.10 3.75
CA GLU A 71 -34.15 6.54 3.77
C GLU A 71 -33.64 7.07 2.43
N ALA A 72 -32.84 6.30 1.68
CA ALA A 72 -32.29 6.69 0.38
C ALA A 72 -33.38 6.91 -0.68
N LEU A 73 -34.56 6.30 -0.50
CA LEU A 73 -35.74 6.53 -1.34
C LEU A 73 -36.45 7.85 -1.01
N THR A 74 -36.09 8.49 0.10
CA THR A 74 -36.70 9.74 0.56
C THR A 74 -35.81 10.96 0.30
N HIS A 75 -36.42 12.13 0.11
CA HIS A 75 -35.69 13.41 -0.04
C HIS A 75 -34.86 13.82 1.18
N ARG A 76 -34.94 13.10 2.31
CA ARG A 76 -34.22 13.42 3.54
C ARG A 76 -32.82 12.82 3.55
N TRP A 77 -32.59 11.76 2.81
CA TRP A 77 -31.28 11.15 2.71
C TRP A 77 -30.37 11.96 1.79
N ARG A 78 -29.10 12.03 2.18
CA ARG A 78 -28.07 12.77 1.46
C ARG A 78 -26.85 11.87 1.29
N PRO A 79 -26.26 11.82 0.08
CA PRO A 79 -25.01 11.11 -0.12
C PRO A 79 -23.87 11.77 0.66
N LEU A 80 -22.80 11.01 0.91
CA LEU A 80 -21.62 11.47 1.65
C LEU A 80 -21.10 12.81 1.11
N GLY A 81 -20.85 13.76 2.02
CA GLY A 81 -20.26 15.05 1.70
C GLY A 81 -21.13 15.98 0.84
N MET A 82 -22.34 15.58 0.43
CA MET A 82 -23.21 16.39 -0.41
C MET A 82 -24.26 17.12 0.41
N SER A 83 -24.42 18.43 0.16
CA SER A 83 -25.47 19.23 0.80
C SER A 83 -26.84 19.01 0.19
N ASN A 84 -26.89 18.58 -1.07
CA ASN A 84 -28.11 18.48 -1.87
C ASN A 84 -28.67 17.06 -1.79
N SER A 85 -30.00 16.96 -1.65
CA SER A 85 -30.72 15.68 -1.75
C SER A 85 -30.82 15.24 -3.20
N LEU A 86 -30.80 13.92 -3.44
CA LEU A 86 -31.07 13.39 -4.77
C LEU A 86 -32.54 13.67 -5.19
N PRO A 87 -32.80 13.91 -6.48
CA PRO A 87 -34.17 14.03 -6.98
C PRO A 87 -34.87 12.66 -6.88
N SER A 88 -36.04 12.57 -6.23
CA SER A 88 -36.85 11.34 -6.18
C SER A 88 -37.80 11.16 -7.37
N TYR A 89 -37.77 12.08 -8.34
CA TYR A 89 -38.70 12.03 -9.48
C TYR A 89 -38.21 11.03 -10.54
N SER A 90 -39.15 10.44 -11.28
CA SER A 90 -38.86 9.51 -12.38
C SER A 90 -38.33 10.19 -13.64
N ASN A 91 -38.07 11.50 -13.59
CA ASN A 91 -37.62 12.27 -14.74
C ASN A 91 -36.10 12.22 -14.86
N PHE A 92 -35.63 11.65 -15.95
CA PHE A 92 -34.21 11.53 -16.27
C PHE A 92 -33.47 12.88 -16.30
N GLN A 93 -34.16 13.95 -16.75
CA GLN A 93 -33.54 15.27 -16.87
C GLN A 93 -33.13 15.86 -15.51
N ASP A 94 -33.86 15.53 -14.44
CA ASP A 94 -33.56 16.04 -13.10
C ASP A 94 -32.28 15.44 -12.53
N TYR A 95 -31.97 14.18 -12.88
CA TYR A 95 -30.70 13.54 -12.55
C TYR A 95 -29.53 14.18 -13.31
N ILE A 96 -29.70 14.47 -14.61
CA ILE A 96 -28.68 15.19 -15.39
C ILE A 96 -28.39 16.57 -14.79
N ASN A 97 -29.45 17.31 -14.45
CA ASN A 97 -29.31 18.63 -13.86
C ASN A 97 -28.58 18.57 -12.51
N SER A 98 -28.83 17.52 -11.71
CA SER A 98 -28.14 17.30 -10.43
C SER A 98 -26.66 16.96 -10.62
N ILE A 99 -26.32 16.16 -11.64
CA ILE A 99 -24.92 15.86 -12.00
C ILE A 99 -24.19 17.13 -12.45
N ASN A 100 -24.84 17.98 -13.27
CA ASN A 100 -24.27 19.23 -13.74
C ASN A 100 -24.08 20.30 -12.64
N GLN A 101 -24.74 20.14 -11.49
CA GLN A 101 -24.54 21.00 -10.32
C GLN A 101 -23.33 20.61 -9.47
N LEU A 102 -22.72 19.45 -9.73
CA LEU A 102 -21.52 19.02 -9.03
C LEU A 102 -20.33 19.91 -9.41
N SER A 103 -19.45 20.12 -8.44
CA SER A 103 -18.19 20.83 -8.68
C SER A 103 -17.24 20.00 -9.55
N ASP A 104 -16.48 20.65 -10.43
CA ASP A 104 -15.42 20.01 -11.23
C ASP A 104 -14.30 19.37 -10.38
N ARG A 105 -14.25 19.71 -9.08
CA ARG A 105 -13.29 19.17 -8.12
C ARG A 105 -14.00 18.27 -7.12
N ASP A 106 -13.49 17.06 -6.98
CA ASP A 106 -13.95 16.12 -5.97
C ASP A 106 -13.35 16.46 -4.60
N LEU A 107 -14.21 16.57 -3.59
CA LEU A 107 -13.78 16.78 -2.20
C LEU A 107 -13.60 15.45 -1.47
N PRO A 108 -12.62 15.32 -0.56
CA PRO A 108 -12.45 14.12 0.28
C PRO A 108 -13.71 13.74 1.06
N SER A 109 -14.52 14.74 1.43
CA SER A 109 -15.80 14.55 2.12
C SER A 109 -16.79 13.68 1.36
N TYR A 110 -16.75 13.68 0.02
CA TYR A 110 -17.60 12.81 -0.82
C TYR A 110 -17.29 11.33 -0.62
N PHE A 111 -16.07 11.00 -0.17
CA PHE A 111 -15.61 9.65 0.09
C PHE A 111 -15.56 9.31 1.58
N GLY A 112 -16.14 10.16 2.45
CA GLY A 112 -16.03 9.99 3.90
C GLY A 112 -14.60 10.14 4.44
N LEU A 113 -13.71 10.74 3.66
CA LEU A 113 -12.29 10.89 3.99
C LEU A 113 -12.02 12.27 4.62
N PRO A 114 -11.12 12.35 5.62
CA PRO A 114 -10.72 13.64 6.19
C PRO A 114 -9.98 14.52 5.17
N GLU A 115 -10.14 15.84 5.29
CA GLU A 115 -9.57 16.82 4.34
C GLU A 115 -8.05 16.79 4.25
N ASN A 116 -7.36 16.34 5.31
CA ASN A 116 -5.90 16.23 5.34
C ASN A 116 -5.36 15.22 4.31
N ILE A 117 -6.18 14.28 3.84
CA ILE A 117 -5.80 13.28 2.85
C ILE A 117 -5.50 13.92 1.50
N GLN A 118 -6.21 14.99 1.13
CA GLN A 118 -5.96 15.70 -0.12
C GLN A 118 -4.55 16.28 -0.14
N GLN A 119 -4.17 16.98 0.93
CA GLN A 119 -2.83 17.57 1.04
C GLN A 119 -1.73 16.50 1.03
N ALA A 120 -1.97 15.37 1.71
CA ALA A 120 -1.03 14.25 1.71
C ALA A 120 -0.89 13.65 0.30
N TRP A 121 -2.01 13.43 -0.40
CA TRP A 121 -2.02 12.90 -1.76
C TRP A 121 -1.34 13.86 -2.75
N GLU A 122 -1.66 15.15 -2.71
CA GLU A 122 -1.03 16.18 -3.56
C GLU A 122 0.49 16.23 -3.35
N LYS A 123 0.94 16.14 -2.09
CA LYS A 123 2.36 16.10 -1.75
C LYS A 123 3.05 14.86 -2.32
N THR A 124 2.46 13.68 -2.16
CA THR A 124 3.02 12.43 -2.70
C THR A 124 3.06 12.46 -4.22
N THR A 125 1.94 12.79 -4.87
CA THR A 125 1.86 12.91 -6.34
C THR A 125 2.86 13.92 -6.89
N SER A 126 3.01 15.07 -6.23
CA SER A 126 4.02 16.07 -6.61
C SER A 126 5.44 15.52 -6.51
N MET A 127 5.76 14.81 -5.42
CA MET A 127 7.07 14.15 -5.25
C MET A 127 7.31 13.10 -6.33
N ASP A 128 6.29 12.32 -6.68
CA ASP A 128 6.38 11.30 -7.73
C ASP A 128 6.63 11.92 -9.10
N ILE A 129 5.90 12.97 -9.46
CA ILE A 129 6.09 13.74 -10.71
C ILE A 129 7.50 14.35 -10.73
N ILE A 130 7.95 14.96 -9.65
CA ILE A 130 9.31 15.52 -9.55
C ILE A 130 10.35 14.41 -9.73
N SER A 131 10.15 13.23 -9.13
CA SER A 131 11.06 12.09 -9.29
C SER A 131 11.10 11.60 -10.74
N TYR A 132 9.94 11.56 -11.41
CA TYR A 132 9.83 11.19 -12.81
C TYR A 132 10.55 12.19 -13.72
N LEU A 133 10.34 13.49 -13.50
CA LEU A 133 11.04 14.54 -14.24
C LEU A 133 12.56 14.50 -14.00
N ARG A 134 13.00 14.19 -12.77
CA ARG A 134 14.43 13.98 -12.47
C ARG A 134 15.01 12.79 -13.22
N ASN A 135 14.28 11.67 -13.28
CA ASN A 135 14.71 10.50 -14.05
C ASN A 135 14.89 10.85 -15.54
N LEU A 136 13.89 11.52 -16.14
CA LEU A 136 13.97 11.98 -17.53
C LEU A 136 15.13 12.95 -17.77
N ASN A 137 15.42 13.84 -16.82
CA ASN A 137 16.54 14.76 -16.90
C ASN A 137 17.88 14.00 -16.84
N LEU A 138 18.02 13.04 -15.92
CA LEU A 138 19.23 12.24 -15.78
C LEU A 138 19.48 11.35 -17.00
N GLU A 139 18.45 10.74 -17.60
CA GLU A 139 18.59 9.94 -18.83
C GLU A 139 19.11 10.78 -20.00
N LYS A 140 18.70 12.05 -20.11
CA LYS A 140 19.21 13.00 -21.12
C LYS A 140 20.67 13.39 -20.92
N HIS A 141 21.19 13.32 -19.68
CA HIS A 141 22.57 13.66 -19.34
C HIS A 141 23.47 12.43 -19.06
N ALA A 142 22.92 11.22 -19.16
CA ALA A 142 23.58 9.96 -18.79
C ALA A 142 24.74 9.55 -19.71
N SER A 143 24.91 10.17 -20.88
CA SER A 143 25.96 9.79 -21.82
C SER A 143 27.34 10.40 -21.54
N ALA A 144 27.48 11.42 -20.67
CA ALA A 144 28.79 12.05 -20.45
C ALA A 144 29.08 12.65 -19.06
N ALA A 145 28.08 12.98 -18.24
CA ALA A 145 28.29 13.80 -17.03
C ALA A 145 28.24 13.06 -15.68
N LEU A 146 27.94 11.75 -15.66
CA LEU A 146 27.81 10.96 -14.42
C LEU A 146 29.12 10.33 -13.93
N LEU A 147 30.20 10.45 -14.69
CA LEU A 147 31.50 9.87 -14.34
C LEU A 147 32.47 10.97 -13.91
N GLY A 148 32.61 11.17 -12.59
CA GLY A 148 33.61 12.06 -12.02
C GLY A 148 33.18 12.82 -10.76
N ASP A 149 33.82 13.97 -10.51
CA ASP A 149 33.71 14.80 -9.29
C ASP A 149 32.28 15.21 -8.90
N ASP A 150 31.36 15.29 -9.85
CA ASP A 150 29.96 15.63 -9.58
C ASP A 150 29.18 14.51 -8.89
N LEU A 151 29.54 13.25 -9.15
CA LEU A 151 29.01 12.12 -8.39
C LEU A 151 29.52 12.18 -6.94
N HIS A 152 30.79 12.52 -6.75
CA HIS A 152 31.39 12.66 -5.42
C HIS A 152 30.71 13.75 -4.59
N LYS A 153 30.53 14.94 -5.16
CA LYS A 153 29.86 16.06 -4.50
C LYS A 153 28.43 15.71 -4.08
N LYS A 154 27.69 14.99 -4.92
CA LYS A 154 26.30 14.59 -4.63
C LYS A 154 26.20 13.46 -3.61
N LEU A 155 27.17 12.55 -3.55
CA LEU A 155 27.19 11.43 -2.59
C LEU A 155 27.79 11.80 -1.23
N LEU A 156 28.63 12.83 -1.17
CA LEU A 156 29.35 13.26 0.05
C LEU A 156 28.43 13.54 1.25
N PRO A 157 27.26 14.22 1.12
CA PRO A 157 26.35 14.45 2.25
C PRO A 157 25.85 13.14 2.89
N PHE A 158 25.54 12.12 2.08
CA PHE A 158 25.12 10.80 2.59
C PHE A 158 26.27 10.11 3.34
N MET A 159 27.51 10.23 2.86
CA MET A 159 28.68 9.69 3.55
C MET A 159 28.94 10.40 4.88
N MET A 160 28.78 11.73 4.91
CA MET A 160 28.93 12.53 6.12
C MET A 160 27.85 12.20 7.15
N LEU A 161 26.60 12.02 6.72
CA LEU A 161 25.51 11.57 7.57
C LEU A 161 25.80 10.19 8.16
N TRP A 162 26.20 9.23 7.32
CA TRP A 162 26.59 7.88 7.78
C TRP A 162 27.72 7.94 8.81
N LYS A 163 28.73 8.79 8.59
CA LYS A 163 29.83 8.99 9.55
C LYS A 163 29.32 9.58 10.87
N LYS A 164 28.48 10.62 10.83
CA LYS A 164 27.89 11.23 12.04
C LYS A 164 27.07 10.23 12.85
N LEU A 165 26.27 9.39 12.18
CA LEU A 165 25.46 8.37 12.85
C LEU A 165 26.31 7.31 13.56
N ASN A 166 27.48 6.96 13.00
CA ASN A 166 28.37 5.95 13.57
C ASN A 166 29.50 6.54 14.44
N GLN A 167 29.53 7.86 14.69
CA GLN A 167 30.58 8.50 15.50
C GLN A 167 30.45 8.18 16.99
N SER A 168 29.22 7.95 17.47
CA SER A 168 28.94 7.68 18.89
C SER A 168 28.73 6.19 19.19
N GLN A 169 28.52 5.35 18.17
CA GLN A 169 28.18 3.94 18.33
C GLN A 169 29.11 3.06 17.49
N ASP A 170 29.95 2.28 18.17
CA ASP A 170 30.95 1.38 17.58
C ASP A 170 30.33 0.08 16.99
N PHE A 171 29.10 0.14 16.45
CA PHE A 171 28.41 -1.04 15.89
C PHE A 171 29.18 -1.75 14.77
N ILE A 172 30.04 -1.00 14.08
CA ILE A 172 30.89 -1.51 12.99
C ILE A 172 31.97 -2.45 13.53
N ARG A 173 32.42 -2.24 14.78
CA ARG A 173 33.48 -3.04 15.44
C ARG A 173 32.95 -4.22 16.22
N ILE A 174 31.64 -4.27 16.50
CA ILE A 174 31.02 -5.40 17.21
C ILE A 174 31.16 -6.65 16.31
N PRO A 175 31.82 -7.73 16.76
CA PRO A 175 31.86 -9.01 16.03
C PRO A 175 30.43 -9.49 15.74
N THR A 176 30.19 -10.18 14.62
CA THR A 176 28.87 -10.76 14.37
C THR A 176 28.52 -11.68 15.54
N PRO A 177 27.46 -11.38 16.33
CA PRO A 177 27.10 -12.20 17.48
C PRO A 177 26.67 -13.57 16.96
N THR A 178 27.30 -14.64 17.44
CA THR A 178 26.77 -15.99 17.22
C THR A 178 25.46 -16.15 18.01
N PRO A 179 24.41 -16.76 17.44
CA PRO A 179 23.16 -16.94 18.16
C PRO A 179 23.41 -17.81 19.39
N ILE A 180 23.25 -17.23 20.57
CA ILE A 180 23.29 -17.97 21.83
C ILE A 180 21.87 -18.49 22.02
N ILE A 181 21.67 -19.80 21.90
CA ILE A 181 20.38 -20.42 22.23
C ILE A 181 20.22 -20.33 23.75
N GLN A 182 19.47 -19.32 24.20
CA GLN A 182 19.12 -19.10 25.59
C GLN A 182 17.81 -19.85 25.95
N LYS A 183 17.56 -20.04 27.25
CA LYS A 183 16.46 -20.87 27.76
C LYS A 183 15.07 -20.30 27.45
N SER A 184 14.94 -19.00 27.19
CA SER A 184 13.65 -18.36 26.93
C SER A 184 13.48 -17.95 25.46
N LEU A 185 12.25 -18.11 24.95
CA LEU A 185 11.88 -17.79 23.56
C LEU A 185 12.05 -16.30 23.23
N MET A 186 11.86 -15.42 24.22
CA MET A 186 12.03 -13.97 24.06
C MET A 186 13.51 -13.57 23.97
N GLU A 187 14.39 -14.20 24.75
CA GLU A 187 15.84 -13.95 24.65
C GLU A 187 16.41 -14.45 23.32
N ASN A 188 15.91 -15.59 22.81
CA ASN A 188 16.27 -16.08 21.48
C ASN A 188 15.83 -15.09 20.39
N PHE A 189 14.60 -14.59 20.45
CA PHE A 189 14.12 -13.57 19.52
C PHE A 189 14.98 -12.30 19.54
N ILE A 190 15.31 -11.78 20.73
CA ILE A 190 16.13 -10.56 20.86
C ILE A 190 17.54 -10.79 20.33
N SER A 191 18.15 -11.95 20.60
CA SER A 191 19.50 -12.25 20.11
C SER A 191 19.55 -12.45 18.59
N GLU A 192 18.52 -13.04 17.98
CA GLU A 192 18.39 -13.16 16.53
C GLU A 192 18.19 -11.80 15.86
N GLU A 193 17.28 -10.96 16.37
CA GLU A 193 17.07 -9.59 15.88
C GLU A 193 18.34 -8.74 16.00
N TYR A 194 19.09 -8.90 17.11
CA TYR A 194 20.35 -8.20 17.32
C TYR A 194 21.42 -8.64 16.32
N CYS A 195 21.59 -9.95 16.10
CA CYS A 195 22.54 -10.47 15.11
C CYS A 195 22.19 -10.01 13.68
N TYR A 196 20.90 -10.01 13.36
CA TYR A 196 20.39 -9.54 12.08
C TYR A 196 20.66 -8.05 11.87
N ALA A 197 20.32 -7.21 12.85
CA ALA A 197 20.53 -5.77 12.80
C ALA A 197 22.02 -5.42 12.60
N VAL A 198 22.93 -6.07 13.34
CA VAL A 198 24.38 -5.89 13.18
C VAL A 198 24.85 -6.30 11.78
N THR A 199 24.31 -7.38 11.23
CA THR A 199 24.65 -7.84 9.87
C THR A 199 24.21 -6.84 8.80
N VAL A 200 23.00 -6.27 8.93
CA VAL A 200 22.49 -5.23 8.03
C VAL A 200 23.36 -3.98 8.10
N VAL A 201 23.68 -3.49 9.31
CA VAL A 201 24.54 -2.31 9.50
C VAL A 201 25.92 -2.51 8.87
N LYS A 202 26.54 -3.69 9.05
CA LYS A 202 27.83 -4.01 8.41
C LYS A 202 27.73 -4.04 6.88
N LYS A 203 26.66 -4.60 6.33
CA LYS A 203 26.41 -4.63 4.89
C LYS A 203 26.28 -3.23 4.32
N ILE A 204 25.55 -2.34 5.00
CA ILE A 204 25.42 -0.93 4.62
C ILE A 204 26.78 -0.22 4.72
N HIS A 205 27.53 -0.44 5.79
CA HIS A 205 28.86 0.17 5.92
C HIS A 205 29.80 -0.26 4.79
N LYS A 206 29.78 -1.55 4.42
CA LYS A 206 30.57 -2.08 3.30
C LYS A 206 30.16 -1.46 1.97
N THR A 207 28.86 -1.31 1.69
CA THR A 207 28.40 -0.67 0.44
C THR A 207 28.77 0.81 0.38
N PHE A 208 28.60 1.57 1.46
CA PHE A 208 29.04 2.97 1.55
C PHE A 208 30.57 3.11 1.41
N SER A 209 31.36 2.20 1.97
CA SER A 209 32.81 2.20 1.80
C SER A 209 33.22 1.92 0.35
N ILE A 210 32.55 1.00 -0.35
CA ILE A 210 32.83 0.70 -1.76
C ILE A 210 32.40 1.89 -2.63
N LEU A 211 31.25 2.49 -2.36
CA LEU A 211 30.73 3.67 -3.05
C LEU A 211 31.68 4.88 -2.89
N ASN A 212 32.26 5.08 -1.70
CA ASN A 212 33.26 6.12 -1.46
C ASN A 212 34.59 5.86 -2.21
N LYS A 213 35.01 4.58 -2.33
CA LYS A 213 36.20 4.22 -3.13
C LYS A 213 35.95 4.38 -4.64
N LEU A 214 34.76 3.99 -5.11
CA LEU A 214 34.30 4.16 -6.49
C LEU A 214 34.24 5.64 -6.86
N SER A 215 33.67 6.46 -5.98
CA SER A 215 33.55 7.90 -6.18
C SER A 215 34.89 8.64 -6.23
N LYS A 216 35.97 8.05 -5.71
CA LYS A 216 37.35 8.58 -5.78
C LYS A 216 38.16 8.00 -6.94
N GLY A 217 37.54 7.17 -7.80
CA GLY A 217 38.21 6.52 -8.94
C GLY A 217 39.15 5.37 -8.56
N ALA A 218 39.13 4.89 -7.32
CA ALA A 218 40.07 3.87 -6.83
C ALA A 218 39.62 2.42 -7.10
N VAL A 219 38.41 2.21 -7.60
CA VAL A 219 37.80 0.88 -7.82
C VAL A 219 37.09 0.88 -9.19
N PRO A 220 37.20 -0.20 -10.00
CA PRO A 220 36.49 -0.29 -11.27
C PRO A 220 34.98 -0.22 -11.09
N ILE A 221 34.30 0.40 -12.05
CA ILE A 221 32.85 0.65 -12.03
C ILE A 221 32.10 -0.66 -12.22
N GLU A 222 31.64 -1.29 -11.13
CA GLU A 222 30.70 -2.42 -11.20
C GLU A 222 29.26 -1.87 -11.34
N PRO A 223 28.45 -2.37 -12.31
CA PRO A 223 27.12 -1.84 -12.61
C PRO A 223 26.17 -1.85 -11.40
N LYS A 224 26.34 -2.81 -10.49
CA LYS A 224 25.55 -2.92 -9.25
C LYS A 224 25.71 -1.71 -8.31
N TYR A 225 26.89 -1.08 -8.27
CA TYR A 225 27.13 0.08 -7.40
C TYR A 225 26.75 1.40 -8.07
N LEU A 226 26.81 1.47 -9.41
CA LEU A 226 26.29 2.59 -10.18
C LEU A 226 24.77 2.72 -10.05
N GLU A 227 24.09 1.59 -10.08
CA GLU A 227 22.67 1.45 -9.79
C GLU A 227 22.30 1.94 -8.37
N VAL A 228 23.06 1.54 -7.36
CA VAL A 228 22.85 2.00 -5.97
C VAL A 228 23.15 3.50 -5.84
N ALA A 229 24.16 4.01 -6.55
CA ALA A 229 24.45 5.44 -6.58
C ALA A 229 23.30 6.23 -7.22
N ASN A 230 22.77 5.77 -8.35
CA ASN A 230 21.61 6.37 -9.01
C ASN A 230 20.37 6.34 -8.11
N ASP A 231 20.12 5.23 -7.40
CA ASP A 231 19.00 5.14 -6.46
C ASP A 231 19.15 6.11 -5.27
N LEU A 232 20.36 6.26 -4.73
CA LEU A 232 20.65 7.24 -3.68
C LEU A 232 20.47 8.68 -4.17
N LEU A 233 20.90 8.99 -5.40
CA LEU A 233 20.70 10.31 -6.02
C LEU A 233 19.23 10.61 -6.31
N LEU A 234 18.45 9.57 -6.56
CA LEU A 234 17.00 9.65 -6.77
C LEU A 234 16.21 9.63 -5.46
N TYR A 235 16.88 9.62 -4.30
CA TYR A 235 16.28 9.48 -2.98
C TYR A 235 15.37 8.24 -2.85
N ARG A 236 15.61 7.21 -3.67
CA ARG A 236 14.90 5.94 -3.62
C ARG A 236 15.68 4.99 -2.72
N VAL A 237 15.10 4.59 -1.60
CA VAL A 237 15.66 3.49 -0.79
C VAL A 237 15.36 2.19 -1.53
N ARG A 238 16.40 1.56 -2.10
CA ARG A 238 16.27 0.30 -2.82
C ARG A 238 15.66 -0.78 -1.91
N VAL A 239 14.69 -1.52 -2.45
CA VAL A 239 13.94 -2.62 -1.83
C VAL A 239 14.83 -3.73 -1.26
N ARG A 240 16.16 -3.73 -1.39
CA ARG A 240 17.01 -4.72 -0.71
C ARG A 240 17.23 -4.44 0.78
N VAL A 241 17.19 -3.16 1.19
CA VAL A 241 17.17 -2.81 2.62
C VAL A 241 15.74 -2.95 3.13
N SER A 242 14.75 -2.55 2.32
CA SER A 242 13.35 -2.76 2.67
C SER A 242 12.96 -4.22 2.70
N SER A 243 13.39 -5.12 1.81
CA SER A 243 13.08 -6.57 1.84
C SER A 243 13.73 -7.23 3.03
N CYS A 244 14.97 -6.85 3.39
CA CYS A 244 15.55 -7.29 4.65
C CYS A 244 14.65 -6.92 5.86
N VAL A 245 13.95 -5.79 5.80
CA VAL A 245 12.98 -5.34 6.83
C VAL A 245 11.54 -5.85 6.58
N PHE A 246 11.15 -6.15 5.35
CA PHE A 246 9.79 -6.55 4.90
C PHE A 246 9.62 -8.07 4.92
N ASP A 247 10.66 -8.83 4.57
CA ASP A 247 10.77 -10.27 4.79
C ASP A 247 10.65 -10.59 6.28
N LEU A 248 11.03 -9.64 7.15
CA LEU A 248 10.84 -9.64 8.60
C LEU A 248 9.37 -9.46 9.03
N CYS A 249 8.56 -8.73 8.27
CA CYS A 249 7.10 -8.66 8.47
C CYS A 249 6.37 -9.87 7.87
N ASN A 250 6.75 -10.33 6.68
CA ASN A 250 6.09 -11.43 5.98
C ASN A 250 6.45 -12.82 6.53
N SER A 251 7.66 -13.02 7.07
CA SER A 251 8.04 -14.27 7.73
C SER A 251 7.43 -14.43 9.14
N ARG A 252 6.74 -13.41 9.67
CA ARG A 252 5.99 -13.47 10.95
C ARG A 252 4.54 -13.96 10.78
N HIS A 253 4.06 -14.12 9.54
CA HIS A 253 2.86 -14.91 9.25
C HIS A 253 3.28 -16.22 8.57
N PRO A 254 3.46 -17.33 9.32
CA PRO A 254 3.52 -18.62 8.68
C PRO A 254 2.22 -18.83 7.91
N LYS A 255 2.35 -19.15 6.62
CA LYS A 255 1.28 -19.67 5.77
C LYS A 255 0.56 -20.79 6.53
N PHE A 256 -0.61 -20.53 7.10
CA PHE A 256 -1.54 -21.60 7.44
C PHE A 256 -2.17 -22.09 6.14
N GLY A 257 -1.48 -23.03 5.50
CA GLY A 257 -1.85 -23.61 4.22
C GLY A 257 -1.45 -25.08 4.13
N LYS A 258 -2.18 -25.93 4.87
CA LYS A 258 -2.58 -27.32 4.60
C LYS A 258 -1.56 -28.34 4.06
N SER A 259 -1.29 -29.38 4.84
CA SER A 259 -1.45 -30.83 4.51
C SER A 259 -0.91 -31.63 5.71
N PHE A 260 -1.65 -32.56 6.29
CA PHE A 260 -1.65 -34.02 6.10
C PHE A 260 -2.71 -34.54 7.09
N GLY A 261 -3.48 -35.62 6.92
CA GLY A 261 -3.44 -36.74 6.00
C GLY A 261 -4.62 -37.67 6.34
N THR A 262 -4.84 -38.62 5.46
CA THR A 262 -5.86 -39.66 5.46
C THR A 262 -5.74 -40.69 6.61
N GLY A 263 -6.88 -41.00 7.26
CA GLY A 263 -7.24 -42.30 7.89
C GLY A 263 -7.08 -42.42 9.43
N PRO A 264 -7.80 -43.34 10.15
CA PRO A 264 -8.83 -44.30 9.70
C PRO A 264 -10.21 -44.16 10.42
N MET A 265 -11.20 -44.92 9.93
CA MET A 265 -12.50 -45.16 10.55
C MET A 265 -12.39 -45.64 12.02
N ILE A 266 -13.23 -45.10 12.89
CA ILE A 266 -13.68 -45.78 14.11
C ILE A 266 -15.21 -45.66 14.17
N GLN A 267 -15.88 -46.79 13.92
CA GLN A 267 -17.27 -47.00 14.30
C GLN A 267 -17.41 -46.88 15.82
N ARG A 268 -18.40 -46.13 16.30
CA ARG A 268 -19.00 -46.38 17.61
C ARG A 268 -20.52 -46.34 17.49
N ASN A 269 -21.08 -47.53 17.66
CA ASN A 269 -22.44 -47.79 18.11
C ASN A 269 -22.75 -46.93 19.35
N THR A 270 -23.91 -46.27 19.33
CA THR A 270 -25.08 -46.54 20.19
C THR A 270 -26.18 -45.57 19.79
#